data_AF-A0A1S3RB75-F1
#
_entry.id   AF-A0A1S3RB75-F1
#
_cell.length_a   1.000
_cell.length_b   1.000
_cell.length_c   1.000
_cell.angle_alpha   90.00
_cell.angle_beta   90.00
_cell.angle_gamma   90.00
#
_symmetry.space_group_name_H-M   'P 1'
#
loop_
_entity.id
_entity.type
_entity.pdbx_description
1 polymer ?
#
loop_
_entity_poly.entity_id
_entity_poly.type
_entity_poly.pdbx_seq_one_letter_code
_entity_poly.pdbx_strand_id
1 'polypeptide(L)'
;MGLPALGLIPFLGPLAFPVALGTAAVGGFILIKAIHKKPSYHPGSPKITRFVTVKSNKASGNEPTRNAASKKTEGQRSSDETTIIIAYGLGFVDTYKNVKKGRPSKFGPGNDRIAEADHIPPLASLRIARNHERLDRLLQVNPRLHEMIMSLDYDPTGQNLLTMRVLYQDHRDALTTGNSRESQVSSRLLAETILDGDAALMLRKAFIMGHPISSRQLREDAGLAAPYTDGNIDMSDEGTRRYYRGGYIELVKAYHKKGIINNNQAKKLISWVERDMHLDRDTQEYEEILDYIKRNFHFFRW
;
A
#
# COMPACT_ATOMS: atom_id res chain seq x y z
N MET A 1 -30.56 69.82 29.95
CA MET A 1 -30.11 69.14 28.71
C MET A 1 -29.60 67.78 29.14
N GLY A 2 -30.12 66.60 28.81
CA GLY A 2 -31.20 66.14 27.95
C GLY A 2 -30.92 64.65 27.71
N LEU A 3 -31.50 63.76 28.53
CA LEU A 3 -31.44 62.30 28.39
C LEU A 3 -32.80 61.80 27.88
N PRO A 4 -32.84 60.86 26.90
CA PRO A 4 -33.96 59.96 26.70
C PRO A 4 -33.52 58.51 27.03
N ALA A 5 -34.37 57.51 27.23
CA ALA A 5 -35.76 57.39 27.62
C ALA A 5 -35.95 55.87 27.90
N LEU A 6 -36.84 55.54 28.82
CA LEU A 6 -37.21 54.19 29.24
C LEU A 6 -37.92 53.39 28.13
N GLY A 7 -37.74 52.06 28.15
CA GLY A 7 -38.58 51.09 27.44
C GLY A 7 -38.62 49.76 28.21
N LEU A 8 -39.70 49.57 28.96
CA LEU A 8 -40.08 48.37 29.73
C LEU A 8 -40.72 47.32 28.82
N ILE A 9 -40.32 46.05 28.92
CA ILE A 9 -41.12 44.88 28.48
C ILE A 9 -41.00 43.78 29.57
N PRO A 10 -42.12 43.18 30.04
CA PRO A 10 -42.10 42.27 31.17
C PRO A 10 -41.92 40.79 30.80
N PHE A 11 -41.45 40.06 31.81
CA PHE A 11 -41.43 38.62 32.04
C PHE A 11 -42.77 37.91 31.72
N LEU A 12 -42.70 36.72 31.12
CA LEU A 12 -43.57 35.59 31.48
C LEU A 12 -42.90 34.25 31.11
N GLY A 13 -42.78 33.40 32.13
CA GLY A 13 -42.16 32.08 32.09
C GLY A 13 -43.09 30.94 31.63
N PRO A 14 -42.74 29.67 31.92
CA PRO A 14 -42.96 28.53 31.04
C PRO A 14 -44.27 27.78 31.31
N LEU A 15 -44.78 27.09 30.29
CA LEU A 15 -45.90 26.15 30.40
C LEU A 15 -45.45 24.72 30.13
N ALA A 16 -45.85 23.86 31.06
CA ALA A 16 -45.61 22.43 31.13
C ALA A 16 -46.59 21.61 30.27
N PHE A 17 -46.22 20.33 30.11
CA PHE A 17 -46.91 19.18 29.50
C PHE A 17 -48.44 19.10 29.66
N PRO A 18 -49.09 18.29 28.80
CA PRO A 18 -49.55 17.01 29.35
C PRO A 18 -49.24 15.78 28.48
N VAL A 19 -49.11 14.67 29.22
CA VAL A 19 -49.11 13.27 28.81
C VAL A 19 -50.48 12.88 28.24
N ALA A 20 -50.51 12.11 27.16
CA ALA A 20 -51.69 11.37 26.72
C ALA A 20 -51.33 9.89 26.50
N LEU A 21 -51.85 9.03 27.37
CA LEU A 21 -52.02 7.59 27.18
C LEU A 21 -53.14 7.35 26.14
N GLY A 22 -52.98 6.35 25.27
CA GLY A 22 -54.12 5.86 24.48
C GLY A 22 -53.81 4.84 23.37
N THR A 23 -54.02 3.57 23.71
CA THR A 23 -54.51 2.47 22.84
C THR A 23 -53.65 1.90 21.70
N ALA A 24 -53.11 0.72 22.01
CA ALA A 24 -52.94 -0.49 21.20
C ALA A 24 -53.41 -0.47 19.73
N ALA A 25 -52.44 -0.59 18.82
CA ALA A 25 -52.61 -1.25 17.54
C ALA A 25 -51.62 -2.43 17.46
N VAL A 26 -52.18 -3.63 17.49
CA VAL A 26 -51.46 -4.89 17.25
C VAL A 26 -51.09 -4.92 15.76
N GLY A 27 -49.94 -4.35 15.44
CA GLY A 27 -49.29 -4.47 14.13
C GLY A 27 -48.17 -5.48 14.24
N GLY A 28 -48.40 -6.70 13.76
CA GLY A 28 -47.41 -7.76 13.71
C GLY A 28 -46.18 -7.35 12.91
N PHE A 29 -45.09 -7.03 13.61
CA PHE A 29 -43.77 -6.96 12.99
C PHE A 29 -43.26 -8.39 12.77
N ILE A 30 -43.38 -8.88 11.54
CA ILE A 30 -42.60 -10.02 11.08
C ILE A 30 -41.15 -9.57 11.00
N LEU A 31 -40.38 -9.84 12.05
CA LEU A 31 -38.93 -9.74 12.03
C LEU A 31 -38.40 -10.93 11.21
N ILE A 32 -38.26 -10.76 9.90
CA ILE A 32 -37.49 -11.69 9.08
C ILE A 32 -36.03 -11.52 9.50
N LYS A 33 -35.56 -12.40 10.39
CA LYS A 33 -34.13 -12.68 10.54
C LYS A 33 -33.63 -13.23 9.20
N ALA A 34 -33.14 -12.35 8.34
CA ALA A 34 -32.31 -12.74 7.22
C ALA A 34 -31.01 -13.29 7.78
N ILE A 35 -30.98 -14.60 8.04
CA ILE A 35 -29.76 -15.37 8.29
C ILE A 35 -28.99 -15.35 6.96
N HIS A 36 -28.18 -14.32 6.76
CA HIS A 36 -27.09 -14.40 5.79
C HIS A 36 -26.05 -15.37 6.36
N LYS A 37 -26.21 -16.65 5.99
CA LYS A 37 -25.11 -17.62 6.05
C LYS A 37 -23.93 -16.99 5.31
N LYS A 38 -22.87 -16.64 6.04
CA LYS A 38 -21.56 -16.41 5.44
C LYS A 38 -21.20 -17.67 4.63
N PRO A 39 -20.82 -17.57 3.35
CA PRO A 39 -20.20 -18.70 2.69
C PRO A 39 -18.89 -19.00 3.42
N SER A 40 -18.83 -20.14 4.09
CA SER A 40 -17.60 -20.72 4.59
C SER A 40 -16.74 -21.05 3.37
N TYR A 41 -15.72 -20.24 3.11
CA TYR A 41 -14.73 -20.57 2.12
C TYR A 41 -13.79 -21.62 2.72
N HIS A 42 -14.05 -22.89 2.42
CA HIS A 42 -13.07 -23.96 2.56
C HIS A 42 -12.10 -23.87 1.37
N PRO A 43 -10.80 -23.64 1.58
CA PRO A 43 -9.84 -23.84 0.52
C PRO A 43 -9.76 -25.35 0.28
N GLY A 44 -10.41 -25.80 -0.79
CA GLY A 44 -10.14 -27.10 -1.38
C GLY A 44 -8.68 -27.14 -1.79
N SER A 45 -7.89 -27.91 -1.07
CA SER A 45 -6.52 -28.27 -1.43
C SER A 45 -6.54 -28.85 -2.85
N PRO A 46 -5.76 -28.33 -3.81
CA PRO A 46 -5.40 -29.13 -4.98
C PRO A 46 -4.51 -30.26 -4.46
N LYS A 47 -5.05 -31.49 -4.42
CA LYS A 47 -4.21 -32.69 -4.37
C LYS A 47 -3.47 -32.76 -5.71
N ILE A 48 -2.29 -32.16 -5.78
CA ILE A 48 -1.34 -32.45 -6.86
C ILE A 48 -0.60 -33.73 -6.45
N THR A 49 -1.18 -34.86 -6.82
CA THR A 49 -0.46 -36.12 -6.91
C THR A 49 0.37 -36.08 -8.20
N ARG A 50 1.63 -35.68 -8.10
CA ARG A 50 2.64 -36.07 -9.09
C ARG A 50 3.87 -36.55 -8.34
N PHE A 51 3.92 -37.88 -8.17
CA PHE A 51 5.16 -38.58 -7.91
C PHE A 51 6.10 -38.32 -9.11
N VAL A 52 7.13 -37.51 -8.91
CA VAL A 52 8.29 -37.56 -9.79
C VAL A 52 9.12 -38.76 -9.31
N THR A 53 9.02 -39.85 -10.06
CA THR A 53 9.91 -41.00 -9.90
C THR A 53 11.33 -40.54 -10.22
N VAL A 54 12.15 -40.32 -9.20
CA VAL A 54 13.60 -40.20 -9.36
C VAL A 54 14.12 -41.59 -9.67
N LYS A 55 14.46 -41.85 -10.94
CA LYS A 55 15.26 -43.02 -11.31
C LYS A 55 16.66 -42.82 -10.75
N SER A 56 17.01 -43.58 -9.70
CA SER A 56 18.39 -43.73 -9.27
C SER A 56 19.12 -44.62 -10.28
N ASN A 57 20.07 -44.05 -11.02
CA ASN A 57 21.09 -44.87 -11.69
C ASN A 57 22.32 -44.92 -10.79
N LYS A 58 22.60 -46.13 -10.29
CA LYS A 58 23.75 -46.47 -9.47
C LYS A 58 24.76 -47.21 -10.35
N ALA A 59 25.89 -46.57 -10.66
CA ALA A 59 27.16 -47.18 -11.08
C ALA A 59 28.23 -46.06 -11.01
N SER A 60 29.05 -46.00 -9.97
CA SER A 60 30.36 -46.67 -9.81
C SER A 60 31.48 -46.08 -10.69
N GLY A 61 32.41 -45.33 -10.08
CA GLY A 61 33.82 -45.25 -10.50
C GLY A 61 34.43 -43.86 -10.78
N ASN A 62 35.25 -43.39 -9.83
CA ASN A 62 36.47 -42.55 -9.95
C ASN A 62 36.42 -41.05 -10.33
N GLU A 63 36.52 -40.19 -9.29
CA GLU A 63 37.48 -39.08 -9.02
C GLU A 63 37.80 -37.94 -10.06
N PRO A 64 38.35 -36.78 -9.64
CA PRO A 64 37.57 -35.53 -9.52
C PRO A 64 38.03 -34.41 -10.46
N THR A 65 37.10 -33.60 -10.99
CA THR A 65 37.46 -32.30 -11.60
C THR A 65 36.34 -31.25 -11.53
N ARG A 66 36.67 -30.16 -10.84
CA ARG A 66 36.38 -28.73 -11.10
C ARG A 66 35.07 -28.31 -11.81
N ASN A 67 34.37 -27.41 -11.12
CA ASN A 67 33.60 -26.26 -11.65
C ASN A 67 32.52 -26.55 -12.69
N ALA A 68 31.32 -26.86 -12.21
CA ALA A 68 30.09 -26.65 -12.98
C ALA A 68 29.18 -25.69 -12.20
N ALA A 69 29.32 -24.40 -12.46
CA ALA A 69 28.27 -23.44 -12.17
C ALA A 69 27.05 -23.87 -12.98
N SER A 70 26.04 -24.40 -12.29
CA SER A 70 24.77 -24.82 -12.87
C SER A 70 24.10 -23.62 -13.54
N LYS A 71 24.15 -23.60 -14.87
CA LYS A 71 23.43 -22.65 -15.72
C LYS A 71 21.94 -22.99 -15.61
N LYS A 72 21.26 -22.48 -14.58
CA LYS A 72 19.79 -22.56 -14.51
C LYS A 72 19.23 -21.90 -15.77
N THR A 73 18.48 -22.66 -16.57
CA THR A 73 17.81 -22.17 -17.76
C THR A 73 16.66 -21.24 -17.36
N GLU A 74 16.39 -20.23 -18.18
CA GLU A 74 15.42 -19.15 -17.95
C GLU A 74 14.00 -19.67 -17.61
N GLY A 75 13.59 -20.78 -18.25
CA GLY A 75 12.31 -21.45 -17.96
C GLY A 75 12.22 -22.05 -16.55
N GLN A 76 13.33 -22.56 -16.00
CA GLN A 76 13.37 -23.13 -14.65
C GLN A 76 13.41 -22.03 -13.58
N ARG A 77 14.09 -20.91 -13.85
CA ARG A 77 14.12 -19.75 -12.95
C ARG A 77 12.74 -19.09 -12.83
N SER A 78 12.01 -18.91 -13.94
CA SER A 78 10.67 -18.33 -13.94
C SER A 78 9.63 -19.18 -13.18
N SER A 79 9.74 -20.53 -13.24
CA SER A 79 8.89 -21.42 -12.44
C SER A 79 9.21 -21.39 -10.96
N ASP A 80 10.50 -21.27 -10.61
CA ASP A 80 10.96 -21.12 -9.23
C ASP A 80 10.44 -19.81 -8.62
N GLU A 81 10.53 -18.69 -9.35
CA GLU A 81 10.08 -17.37 -8.90
C GLU A 81 8.56 -17.27 -8.74
N THR A 82 7.80 -17.88 -9.66
CA THR A 82 6.34 -17.97 -9.52
C THR A 82 5.97 -18.74 -8.25
N THR A 83 6.73 -19.80 -7.94
CA THR A 83 6.55 -20.56 -6.69
C THR A 83 6.87 -19.69 -5.48
N ILE A 84 7.95 -18.89 -5.51
CA ILE A 84 8.31 -17.95 -4.44
C ILE A 84 7.20 -16.91 -4.22
N ILE A 85 6.70 -16.28 -5.29
CA ILE A 85 5.63 -15.29 -5.23
C ILE A 85 4.39 -15.87 -4.55
N ILE A 86 3.97 -17.07 -4.96
CA ILE A 86 2.80 -17.76 -4.39
C ILE A 86 3.08 -18.17 -2.93
N ALA A 87 4.25 -18.74 -2.67
CA ALA A 87 4.65 -19.25 -1.36
C ALA A 87 4.61 -18.15 -0.29
N TYR A 88 5.13 -16.96 -0.61
CA TYR A 88 5.16 -15.83 0.31
C TYR A 88 3.96 -14.90 0.18
N GLY A 89 3.13 -15.06 -0.86
CA GLY A 89 2.00 -14.18 -1.15
C GLY A 89 2.46 -12.77 -1.52
N LEU A 90 3.55 -12.65 -2.28
CA LEU A 90 4.08 -11.36 -2.73
C LEU A 90 3.07 -10.68 -3.67
N GLY A 91 2.94 -9.36 -3.56
CA GLY A 91 1.92 -8.58 -4.27
C GLY A 91 0.52 -8.69 -3.68
N PHE A 92 0.31 -9.45 -2.60
CA PHE A 92 -0.98 -9.49 -1.91
C PHE A 92 -1.30 -8.13 -1.27
N VAL A 93 -2.50 -7.61 -1.52
CA VAL A 93 -2.96 -6.30 -1.05
C VAL A 93 -4.15 -6.44 -0.12
N ASP A 94 -4.03 -5.86 1.08
CA ASP A 94 -5.11 -5.71 2.05
C ASP A 94 -4.72 -4.62 3.06
N THR A 95 -5.54 -4.40 4.07
CA THR A 95 -5.19 -3.63 5.27
C THR A 95 -3.93 -4.19 5.94
N TYR A 96 -3.10 -3.33 6.51
CA TYR A 96 -1.85 -3.72 7.18
C TYR A 96 -2.01 -4.89 8.15
N LYS A 97 -3.05 -4.85 9.00
CA LYS A 97 -3.35 -5.91 9.97
C LYS A 97 -3.60 -7.26 9.29
N ASN A 98 -4.25 -7.28 8.13
CA ASN A 98 -4.57 -8.50 7.41
C ASN A 98 -3.34 -9.02 6.65
N VAL A 99 -2.57 -8.12 6.03
CA VAL A 99 -1.32 -8.49 5.36
C VAL A 99 -0.33 -9.09 6.36
N LYS A 100 -0.23 -8.54 7.58
CA LYS A 100 0.60 -9.10 8.65
C LYS A 100 0.08 -10.44 9.18
N LYS A 101 -1.23 -10.59 9.39
CA LYS A 101 -1.82 -11.86 9.86
C LYS A 101 -1.69 -12.99 8.84
N GLY A 102 -1.80 -12.66 7.55
CA GLY A 102 -1.68 -13.63 6.46
C GLY A 102 -0.25 -14.06 6.16
N ARG A 103 0.75 -13.69 6.98
CA ARG A 103 2.13 -14.18 6.82
C ARG A 103 2.08 -15.70 6.92
N PRO A 104 2.53 -16.45 5.91
CA PRO A 104 2.45 -17.90 5.94
C PRO A 104 3.30 -18.44 7.10
N SER A 105 2.62 -18.90 8.14
CA SER A 105 3.23 -19.59 9.30
C SER A 105 3.93 -20.90 8.95
N LYS A 106 3.76 -21.36 7.70
CA LYS A 106 4.28 -22.63 7.17
C LYS A 106 5.80 -22.68 7.02
N PHE A 107 6.51 -21.57 7.16
CA PHE A 107 7.96 -21.52 6.94
C PHE A 107 8.80 -21.66 8.23
N GLY A 108 8.17 -21.76 9.41
CA GLY A 108 8.86 -21.98 10.69
C GLY A 108 9.32 -20.70 11.42
N PRO A 109 9.92 -20.84 12.62
CA PRO A 109 10.52 -19.73 13.35
C PRO A 109 11.76 -19.21 12.63
N GLY A 110 11.86 -17.88 12.41
CA GLY A 110 12.98 -17.24 11.70
C GLY A 110 12.61 -16.43 10.44
N ASN A 111 11.35 -16.46 10.00
CA ASN A 111 10.90 -15.80 8.78
C ASN A 111 10.49 -14.32 8.94
N ASP A 112 10.79 -13.72 10.10
CA ASP A 112 10.44 -12.34 10.42
C ASP A 112 11.15 -11.31 9.51
N ARG A 113 12.04 -11.77 8.62
CA ARG A 113 12.80 -10.97 7.64
C ARG A 113 12.63 -11.45 6.20
N ILE A 114 11.59 -12.20 5.87
CA ILE A 114 11.35 -12.60 4.47
C ILE A 114 10.43 -11.62 3.76
N ALA A 115 9.32 -11.25 4.38
CA ALA A 115 8.31 -10.41 3.75
C ALA A 115 7.82 -9.32 4.69
N GLU A 116 7.65 -8.12 4.13
CA GLU A 116 7.12 -6.95 4.80
C GLU A 116 5.79 -6.51 4.21
N ALA A 117 5.14 -5.59 4.90
CA ALA A 117 3.88 -5.00 4.48
C ALA A 117 4.08 -3.50 4.27
N ASP A 118 4.05 -3.08 3.01
CA ASP A 118 4.39 -1.73 2.58
C ASP A 118 3.15 -0.88 2.49
N HIS A 119 3.08 0.16 3.33
CA HIS A 119 2.06 1.20 3.21
C HIS A 119 2.23 1.97 1.91
N ILE A 120 1.18 2.00 1.10
CA ILE A 120 1.17 2.74 -0.17
C ILE A 120 -0.08 3.63 -0.19
N PRO A 121 0.03 4.96 -0.02
CA PRO A 121 1.28 5.69 0.19
C PRO A 121 1.87 5.41 1.59
N PRO A 122 3.14 5.79 1.82
CA PRO A 122 3.83 5.49 3.07
C PRO A 122 3.19 6.17 4.27
N LEU A 123 3.19 5.48 5.41
CA LEU A 123 2.63 6.01 6.65
C LEU A 123 3.30 7.33 7.07
N ALA A 124 4.60 7.49 6.79
CA ALA A 124 5.33 8.73 7.05
C ALA A 124 4.74 9.92 6.28
N SER A 125 4.46 9.77 4.99
CA SER A 125 3.85 10.81 4.15
C SER A 125 2.46 11.20 4.65
N LEU A 126 1.64 10.22 5.05
CA LEU A 126 0.32 10.48 5.60
C LEU A 126 0.38 11.24 6.94
N ARG A 127 1.35 10.92 7.80
CA ARG A 127 1.57 11.65 9.05
C ARG A 127 2.03 13.09 8.81
N ILE A 128 2.88 13.33 7.81
CA ILE A 128 3.28 14.67 7.42
C ILE A 128 2.06 15.45 6.92
N ALA A 129 1.26 14.87 6.01
CA ALA A 129 0.06 15.51 5.47
C ALA A 129 -0.97 15.83 6.57
N ARG A 130 -1.16 14.92 7.54
CA ARG A 130 -2.06 15.12 8.69
C ARG A 130 -1.72 16.38 9.50
N ASN A 131 -0.44 16.69 9.65
CA ASN A 131 0.01 17.82 10.48
C ASN A 131 0.20 19.12 9.66
N HIS A 132 -0.27 19.16 8.41
CA HIS A 132 -0.10 20.31 7.54
C HIS A 132 -1.34 21.23 7.59
N GLU A 133 -1.12 22.55 7.64
CA GLU A 133 -2.17 23.59 7.62
C GLU A 133 -3.13 23.54 6.41
N ARG A 134 -2.77 22.80 5.35
CA ARG A 134 -3.55 22.68 4.12
C ARG A 134 -4.52 21.52 4.15
N LEU A 135 -4.49 20.67 5.19
CA LEU A 135 -5.28 19.44 5.26
C LEU A 135 -6.77 19.70 5.06
N ASP A 136 -7.33 20.75 5.67
CA ASP A 136 -8.75 21.07 5.56
C ASP A 136 -9.21 21.35 4.12
N ARG A 137 -8.31 21.81 3.24
CA ARG A 137 -8.61 22.01 1.81
C ARG A 137 -8.88 20.69 1.10
N LEU A 138 -8.24 19.60 1.55
CA LEU A 138 -8.41 18.27 0.98
C LEU A 138 -9.84 17.75 1.17
N LEU A 139 -10.55 18.19 2.21
CA LEU A 139 -11.96 17.82 2.44
C LEU A 139 -12.84 18.21 1.25
N GLN A 140 -12.54 19.33 0.60
CA GLN A 140 -13.31 19.83 -0.54
C GLN A 140 -12.94 19.13 -1.86
N VAL A 141 -11.67 18.75 -2.02
CA VAL A 141 -11.14 18.17 -3.26
C VAL A 141 -11.29 16.65 -3.30
N ASN A 142 -10.95 15.98 -2.21
CA ASN A 142 -11.00 14.52 -2.08
C ASN A 142 -11.36 14.12 -0.63
N PRO A 143 -12.66 14.16 -0.26
CA PRO A 143 -13.10 13.90 1.11
C PRO A 143 -12.76 12.49 1.61
N ARG A 144 -12.66 11.50 0.69
CA ARG A 144 -12.28 10.13 1.05
C ARG A 144 -10.79 10.00 1.36
N LEU A 145 -9.93 10.74 0.65
CA LEU A 145 -8.51 10.80 0.98
C LEU A 145 -8.29 11.55 2.30
N HIS A 146 -9.03 12.63 2.53
CA HIS A 146 -9.04 13.33 3.82
C HIS A 146 -9.45 12.40 4.98
N GLU A 147 -10.56 11.67 4.84
CA GLU A 147 -11.04 10.69 5.84
C GLU A 147 -9.97 9.62 6.15
N MET A 148 -9.25 9.15 5.11
CA MET A 148 -8.16 8.20 5.28
C MET A 148 -7.01 8.78 6.13
N ILE A 149 -6.63 10.04 5.93
CA ILE A 149 -5.57 10.71 6.71
C ILE A 149 -6.02 10.91 8.16
N MET A 150 -7.25 11.42 8.35
CA MET A 150 -7.83 11.63 9.68
C MET A 150 -8.01 10.33 10.48
N SER A 151 -8.11 9.18 9.80
CA SER A 151 -8.16 7.89 10.48
C SER A 151 -6.95 7.61 11.37
N LEU A 152 -5.82 8.27 11.12
CA LEU A 152 -4.62 8.15 11.93
C LEU A 152 -4.79 8.67 13.38
N ASP A 153 -5.84 9.44 13.67
CA ASP A 153 -6.16 9.90 15.03
C ASP A 153 -6.47 8.73 15.97
N TYR A 154 -7.13 7.70 15.45
CA TYR A 154 -7.52 6.51 16.19
C TYR A 154 -6.83 5.22 15.68
N ASP A 155 -6.09 5.31 14.57
CA ASP A 155 -5.24 4.25 14.04
C ASP A 155 -3.84 4.78 13.71
N PRO A 156 -3.05 5.21 14.72
CA PRO A 156 -1.77 5.89 14.51
C PRO A 156 -0.70 5.01 13.84
N THR A 157 -0.90 3.69 13.83
CA THR A 157 0.00 2.72 13.18
C THR A 157 -0.49 2.29 11.79
N GLY A 158 -1.63 2.81 11.33
CA GLY A 158 -2.17 2.51 10.01
C GLY A 158 -2.56 1.04 9.83
N GLN A 159 -3.10 0.38 10.86
CA GLN A 159 -3.57 -1.01 10.80
C GLN A 159 -4.63 -1.24 9.72
N ASN A 160 -5.45 -0.23 9.43
CA ASN A 160 -6.54 -0.26 8.47
C ASN A 160 -6.17 0.40 7.12
N LEU A 161 -4.96 0.92 6.99
CA LEU A 161 -4.45 1.45 5.72
C LEU A 161 -4.04 0.32 4.78
N LEU A 162 -4.15 0.60 3.48
CA LEU A 162 -3.78 -0.37 2.44
C LEU A 162 -2.27 -0.57 2.41
N THR A 163 -1.89 -1.85 2.37
CA THR A 163 -0.52 -2.27 2.22
C THR A 163 -0.40 -3.37 1.20
N MET A 164 0.80 -3.53 0.66
CA MET A 164 1.16 -4.63 -0.22
C MET A 164 2.23 -5.48 0.45
N ARG A 165 2.13 -6.81 0.32
CA ARG A 165 3.20 -7.70 0.76
C ARG A 165 4.35 -7.69 -0.23
N VAL A 166 5.55 -7.43 0.25
CA VAL A 166 6.78 -7.39 -0.56
C VAL A 166 7.89 -8.17 0.13
N LEU A 167 8.98 -8.46 -0.59
CA LEU A 167 10.17 -9.03 0.03
C LEU A 167 10.82 -8.01 0.96
N TYR A 168 11.45 -8.49 2.04
CA TYR A 168 12.13 -7.63 3.01
C TYR A 168 13.20 -6.75 2.35
N GLN A 169 14.05 -7.32 1.49
CA GLN A 169 15.06 -6.54 0.78
C GLN A 169 14.45 -5.46 -0.11
N ASP A 170 13.36 -5.78 -0.82
CA ASP A 170 12.68 -4.85 -1.72
C ASP A 170 12.06 -3.68 -0.93
N HIS A 171 11.45 -3.98 0.23
CA HIS A 171 10.98 -2.97 1.18
C HIS A 171 12.11 -2.02 1.61
N ARG A 172 13.29 -2.56 1.94
CA ARG A 172 14.44 -1.79 2.43
C ARG A 172 15.08 -0.93 1.35
N ASP A 173 15.02 -1.36 0.10
CA ASP A 173 15.59 -0.65 -1.04
C ASP A 173 14.67 0.47 -1.57
N ALA A 174 13.38 0.44 -1.24
CA ALA A 174 12.43 1.47 -1.65
C ALA A 174 12.75 2.86 -1.05
N LEU A 175 12.52 3.94 -1.82
CA LEU A 175 12.64 5.33 -1.34
C LEU A 175 11.52 5.72 -0.37
N THR A 176 10.51 4.88 -0.23
CA THR A 176 9.39 5.09 0.70
C THR A 176 9.65 4.54 2.10
N THR A 177 10.79 3.89 2.32
CA THR A 177 11.09 3.15 3.56
C THR A 177 12.29 3.72 4.29
N GLY A 178 12.23 3.70 5.62
CA GLY A 178 13.36 4.05 6.49
C GLY A 178 13.50 5.54 6.77
N ASN A 179 14.59 5.87 7.47
CA ASN A 179 14.86 7.22 8.00
C ASN A 179 15.97 7.94 7.24
N SER A 180 16.42 7.43 6.09
CA SER A 180 17.43 8.11 5.29
C SER A 180 16.90 9.47 4.82
N ARG A 181 17.81 10.40 4.52
CA ARG A 181 17.43 11.74 4.07
C ARG A 181 16.59 11.65 2.79
N GLU A 182 16.92 10.73 1.91
CA GLU A 182 16.22 10.46 0.66
C GLU A 182 14.78 10.06 0.95
N SER A 183 14.59 9.09 1.85
CA SER A 183 13.25 8.62 2.21
C SER A 183 12.41 9.71 2.90
N GLN A 184 13.04 10.57 3.71
CA GLN A 184 12.36 11.72 4.31
C GLN A 184 11.93 12.75 3.26
N VAL A 185 12.79 13.06 2.29
CA VAL A 185 12.50 13.97 1.17
C VAL A 185 11.39 13.41 0.29
N SER A 186 11.46 12.14 -0.08
CA SER A 186 10.39 11.43 -0.80
C SER A 186 9.06 11.43 -0.04
N SER A 187 9.11 11.26 1.28
CA SER A 187 7.90 11.31 2.13
C SER A 187 7.25 12.70 2.14
N ARG A 188 8.05 13.77 2.14
CA ARG A 188 7.55 15.16 2.05
C ARG A 188 6.91 15.45 0.70
N LEU A 189 7.56 15.06 -0.40
CA LEU A 189 7.00 15.20 -1.75
C LEU A 189 5.64 14.49 -1.87
N LEU A 190 5.54 13.27 -1.36
CA LEU A 190 4.27 12.55 -1.34
C LEU A 190 3.23 13.25 -0.47
N ALA A 191 3.61 13.79 0.69
CA ALA A 191 2.69 14.52 1.55
C ALA A 191 2.13 15.78 0.85
N GLU A 192 2.96 16.53 0.14
CA GLU A 192 2.53 17.67 -0.68
C GLU A 192 1.54 17.22 -1.76
N THR A 193 1.88 16.15 -2.50
CA THR A 193 1.01 15.58 -3.54
C THR A 193 -0.33 15.08 -2.97
N ILE A 194 -0.32 14.50 -1.76
CA ILE A 194 -1.52 14.08 -1.03
C ILE A 194 -2.42 15.29 -0.73
N LEU A 195 -1.84 16.39 -0.26
CA LEU A 195 -2.55 17.61 0.11
C LEU A 195 -3.15 18.35 -1.08
N ASP A 196 -2.62 18.13 -2.29
CA ASP A 196 -3.21 18.65 -3.53
C ASP A 196 -4.47 17.88 -3.95
N GLY A 197 -4.71 16.69 -3.37
CA GLY A 197 -5.92 15.90 -3.59
C GLY A 197 -5.97 15.09 -4.88
N ASP A 198 -4.93 15.17 -5.72
CA ASP A 198 -4.77 14.29 -6.88
C ASP A 198 -4.27 12.91 -6.43
N ALA A 199 -5.23 12.08 -6.02
CA ALA A 199 -4.96 10.70 -5.63
C ALA A 199 -4.36 9.84 -6.74
N ALA A 200 -4.58 10.17 -8.03
CA ALA A 200 -4.01 9.42 -9.12
C ALA A 200 -2.52 9.74 -9.28
N LEU A 201 -2.14 11.02 -9.22
CA LEU A 201 -0.74 11.45 -9.20
C LEU A 201 -0.02 10.92 -7.96
N MET A 202 -0.66 10.98 -6.79
CA MET A 202 -0.16 10.40 -5.55
C MET A 202 0.21 8.92 -5.74
N LEU A 203 -0.68 8.11 -6.33
CA LEU A 203 -0.41 6.68 -6.56
C LEU A 203 0.73 6.46 -7.55
N ARG A 204 0.81 7.22 -8.64
CA ARG A 204 1.94 7.10 -9.60
C ARG A 204 3.27 7.38 -8.90
N LYS A 205 3.37 8.47 -8.15
CA LYS A 205 4.58 8.81 -7.39
C LYS A 205 4.91 7.76 -6.32
N ALA A 206 3.90 7.27 -5.60
CA ALA A 206 4.08 6.24 -4.58
C ALA A 206 4.52 4.90 -5.18
N PHE A 207 4.06 4.54 -6.38
CA PHE A 207 4.48 3.34 -7.10
C PHE A 207 5.92 3.46 -7.61
N ILE A 208 6.31 4.61 -8.16
CA ILE A 208 7.70 4.87 -8.57
C ILE A 208 8.64 4.75 -7.36
N MET A 209 8.38 5.50 -6.28
CA MET A 209 9.25 5.51 -5.10
C MET A 209 9.14 4.24 -4.22
N GLY A 210 8.05 3.49 -4.37
CA GLY A 210 7.82 2.24 -3.64
C GLY A 210 8.40 1.00 -4.32
N HIS A 211 8.85 1.12 -5.58
CA HIS A 211 9.44 0.02 -6.31
C HIS A 211 10.96 0.02 -6.12
N PRO A 212 11.61 -1.11 -5.77
CA PRO A 212 13.05 -1.16 -5.48
C PRO A 212 13.92 -0.78 -6.70
N ILE A 213 13.58 -1.30 -7.89
CA ILE A 213 14.27 -0.96 -9.15
C ILE A 213 14.22 0.54 -9.45
N SER A 214 13.02 1.13 -9.47
CA SER A 214 12.85 2.57 -9.77
C SER A 214 13.49 3.47 -8.69
N SER A 215 13.40 3.05 -7.42
CA SER A 215 14.09 3.71 -6.31
C SER A 215 15.60 3.69 -6.44
N ARG A 216 16.18 2.60 -6.97
CA ARG A 216 17.62 2.54 -7.26
C ARG A 216 17.99 3.51 -8.38
N GLN A 217 17.24 3.47 -9.48
CA GLN A 217 17.46 4.37 -10.62
C GLN A 217 17.41 5.83 -10.18
N LEU A 218 16.42 6.23 -9.36
CA LEU A 218 16.30 7.59 -8.85
C LEU A 218 17.52 8.02 -8.02
N ARG A 219 18.08 7.12 -7.20
CA ARG A 219 19.28 7.41 -6.42
C ARG A 219 20.49 7.59 -7.33
N GLU A 220 20.68 6.70 -8.30
CA GLU A 220 21.77 6.76 -9.27
C GLU A 220 21.71 8.06 -10.09
N ASP A 221 20.53 8.40 -10.61
CA ASP A 221 20.28 9.60 -11.41
C ASP A 221 20.42 10.89 -10.62
N ALA A 222 20.20 10.83 -9.31
CA ALA A 222 20.44 11.93 -8.37
C ALA A 222 21.92 12.04 -7.94
N GLY A 223 22.79 11.11 -8.37
CA GLY A 223 24.19 11.06 -7.96
C GLY A 223 24.37 10.64 -6.48
N LEU A 224 23.42 9.88 -5.95
CA LEU A 224 23.40 9.39 -4.57
C LEU A 224 23.89 7.94 -4.50
N ALA A 225 24.31 7.53 -3.30
CA ALA A 225 24.60 6.12 -3.05
C ALA A 225 23.32 5.29 -3.21
N ALA A 226 23.42 4.18 -3.93
CA ALA A 226 22.33 3.25 -4.17
C ALA A 226 22.65 1.89 -3.53
N PRO A 227 22.67 1.79 -2.18
CA PRO A 227 22.96 0.52 -1.52
C PRO A 227 21.89 -0.51 -1.85
N TYR A 228 22.32 -1.75 -2.02
CA TYR A 228 21.44 -2.91 -2.18
C TYR A 228 21.36 -3.66 -0.85
N THR A 229 20.14 -4.00 -0.44
CA THR A 229 19.94 -4.83 0.74
C THR A 229 20.02 -6.30 0.36
N ASP A 230 20.94 -7.04 0.96
CA ASP A 230 20.98 -8.49 0.79
C ASP A 230 19.72 -9.14 1.37
N GLY A 231 19.04 -9.92 0.53
CA GLY A 231 17.84 -10.66 0.88
C GLY A 231 18.10 -12.15 1.09
N ASN A 232 17.24 -12.80 1.88
CA ASN A 232 17.26 -14.26 2.05
C ASN A 232 16.61 -15.02 0.88
N ILE A 233 15.99 -14.29 -0.06
CA ILE A 233 15.27 -14.83 -1.21
C ILE A 233 15.89 -14.26 -2.48
N ASP A 234 16.39 -15.12 -3.36
CA ASP A 234 16.83 -14.75 -4.70
C ASP A 234 15.59 -14.52 -5.58
N MET A 235 15.36 -13.26 -5.95
CA MET A 235 14.31 -12.82 -6.86
C MET A 235 14.97 -11.99 -7.94
N SER A 236 14.78 -12.33 -9.22
CA SER A 236 15.25 -11.50 -10.31
C SER A 236 14.44 -10.21 -10.44
N ASP A 237 15.00 -9.23 -11.15
CA ASP A 237 14.28 -8.01 -11.52
C ASP A 237 12.94 -8.32 -12.22
N GLU A 238 12.87 -9.33 -13.09
CA GLU A 238 11.62 -9.71 -13.77
C GLU A 238 10.59 -10.33 -12.80
N GLY A 239 11.04 -11.17 -11.87
CA GLY A 239 10.19 -11.68 -10.80
C GLY A 239 9.65 -10.56 -9.92
N THR A 240 10.50 -9.58 -9.57
CA THR A 240 10.11 -8.37 -8.83
C THR A 240 9.09 -7.54 -9.60
N ARG A 241 9.37 -7.22 -10.87
CA ARG A 241 8.42 -6.52 -11.77
C ARG A 241 7.06 -7.20 -11.79
N ARG A 242 7.05 -8.54 -11.93
CA ARG A 242 5.82 -9.32 -12.02
C ARG A 242 4.92 -9.15 -10.78
N TYR A 243 5.47 -9.31 -9.58
CA TYR A 243 4.65 -9.25 -8.37
C TYR A 243 4.28 -7.82 -7.98
N TYR A 244 5.16 -6.84 -8.23
CA TYR A 244 4.85 -5.42 -8.03
C TYR A 244 3.75 -4.95 -8.99
N ARG A 245 3.81 -5.31 -10.28
CA ARG A 245 2.75 -5.00 -11.26
C ARG A 245 1.40 -5.55 -10.79
N GLY A 246 1.36 -6.82 -10.39
CA GLY A 246 0.14 -7.45 -9.86
C GLY A 246 -0.40 -6.74 -8.63
N GLY A 247 0.45 -6.46 -7.64
CA GLY A 247 0.04 -5.78 -6.43
C GLY A 247 -0.36 -4.31 -6.63
N TYR A 248 0.29 -3.58 -7.53
CA TYR A 248 -0.10 -2.21 -7.89
C TYR A 248 -1.48 -2.17 -8.57
N ILE A 249 -1.80 -3.11 -9.45
CA ILE A 249 -3.15 -3.23 -10.02
C ILE A 249 -4.19 -3.48 -8.92
N GLU A 250 -3.90 -4.36 -7.95
CA GLU A 250 -4.81 -4.61 -6.83
C GLU A 250 -4.95 -3.40 -5.89
N LEU A 251 -3.87 -2.64 -5.67
CA LEU A 251 -3.93 -1.36 -4.94
C LEU A 251 -4.85 -0.36 -5.65
N VAL A 252 -4.71 -0.18 -6.97
CA VAL A 252 -5.58 0.72 -7.73
C VAL A 252 -7.05 0.31 -7.58
N LYS A 253 -7.36 -1.00 -7.68
CA LYS A 253 -8.72 -1.51 -7.46
C LYS A 253 -9.21 -1.25 -6.03
N ALA A 254 -8.35 -1.42 -5.03
CA ALA A 254 -8.69 -1.17 -3.63
C ALA A 254 -8.95 0.32 -3.34
N TYR A 255 -8.14 1.22 -3.90
CA TYR A 255 -8.34 2.67 -3.81
C TYR A 255 -9.61 3.12 -4.52
N HIS A 256 -9.91 2.55 -5.68
CA HIS A 256 -11.16 2.77 -6.39
C HIS A 256 -12.37 2.32 -5.57
N LYS A 257 -12.31 1.13 -4.98
CA LYS A 257 -13.38 0.60 -4.10
C LYS A 257 -13.62 1.49 -2.87
N LYS A 258 -12.59 2.18 -2.38
CA LYS A 258 -12.68 3.16 -1.28
C LYS A 258 -13.23 4.53 -1.73
N GLY A 259 -13.44 4.75 -3.02
CA GLY A 259 -13.91 6.01 -3.58
C GLY A 259 -12.87 7.14 -3.53
N ILE A 260 -11.59 6.81 -3.33
CA ILE A 260 -10.48 7.79 -3.30
C ILE A 260 -10.09 8.21 -4.72
N ILE A 261 -10.23 7.30 -5.68
CA ILE A 261 -10.11 7.55 -7.12
C ILE A 261 -11.40 7.13 -7.81
N ASN A 262 -11.73 7.78 -8.93
CA ASN A 262 -12.90 7.43 -9.73
C ASN A 262 -12.59 6.36 -10.80
N ASN A 263 -13.65 5.86 -11.47
CA ASN A 263 -13.54 4.84 -12.52
C ASN A 263 -12.55 5.19 -13.64
N ASN A 264 -12.51 6.45 -14.10
CA ASN A 264 -11.63 6.86 -15.19
C ASN A 264 -10.16 6.88 -14.73
N GLN A 265 -9.90 7.43 -13.54
CA GLN A 265 -8.57 7.40 -12.92
C GLN A 265 -8.10 5.96 -12.71
N ALA A 266 -8.96 5.07 -12.20
CA ALA A 266 -8.63 3.66 -11.99
C ALA A 266 -8.26 2.95 -13.30
N LYS A 267 -9.06 3.10 -14.37
CA LYS A 267 -8.77 2.52 -15.69
C LYS A 267 -7.43 3.01 -16.25
N LYS A 268 -7.19 4.32 -16.21
CA LYS A 268 -5.93 4.92 -16.69
C LYS A 268 -4.73 4.45 -15.89
N LEU A 269 -4.84 4.38 -14.56
CA LEU A 269 -3.78 3.89 -13.69
C LEU A 269 -3.47 2.42 -13.91
N ILE A 270 -4.49 1.56 -14.08
CA ILE A 270 -4.27 0.14 -14.40
C ILE A 270 -3.50 0.01 -15.72
N SER A 271 -3.94 0.69 -16.79
CA SER A 271 -3.23 0.67 -18.07
C SER A 271 -1.82 1.26 -17.99
N TRP A 272 -1.59 2.23 -17.11
CA TRP A 272 -0.27 2.79 -16.83
C TRP A 272 0.63 1.79 -16.10
N VAL A 273 0.10 1.05 -15.11
CA VAL A 273 0.84 -0.01 -14.40
C VAL A 273 1.12 -1.21 -15.31
N GLU A 274 0.17 -1.63 -16.14
CA GLU A 274 0.32 -2.75 -17.09
C GLU A 274 1.45 -2.52 -18.11
N ARG A 275 1.73 -1.26 -18.43
CA ARG A 275 2.82 -0.84 -19.31
C ARG A 275 4.13 -0.57 -18.58
N ASP A 276 4.22 -0.93 -17.30
CA ASP A 276 5.39 -0.71 -16.43
C ASP A 276 5.87 0.74 -16.34
N MET A 277 4.96 1.70 -16.53
CA MET A 277 5.33 3.13 -16.53
C MET A 277 5.91 3.62 -15.18
N HIS A 278 5.78 2.85 -14.10
CA HIS A 278 6.43 3.14 -12.81
C HIS A 278 7.95 2.86 -12.80
N LEU A 279 8.45 2.22 -13.84
CA LEU A 279 9.87 1.94 -14.09
C LEU A 279 10.43 2.78 -15.23
N ASP A 280 9.58 3.57 -15.88
CA ASP A 280 9.93 4.38 -17.03
C ASP A 280 10.46 5.74 -16.56
N ARG A 281 11.71 6.01 -16.92
CA ARG A 281 12.46 7.22 -16.55
C ARG A 281 12.00 8.46 -17.31
N ASP A 282 11.29 8.27 -18.43
CA ASP A 282 10.80 9.35 -19.29
C ASP A 282 9.40 9.85 -18.87
N THR A 283 8.88 9.37 -17.74
CA THR A 283 7.62 9.86 -17.20
C THR A 283 7.80 11.19 -16.47
N GLN A 284 6.83 12.10 -16.65
CA GLN A 284 6.80 13.36 -15.92
C GLN A 284 6.89 13.15 -14.40
N GLU A 285 6.22 12.11 -13.87
CA GLU A 285 6.30 11.82 -12.44
C GLU A 285 7.71 11.44 -11.98
N TYR A 286 8.46 10.70 -12.80
CA TYR A 286 9.84 10.34 -12.50
C TYR A 286 10.73 11.58 -12.48
N GLU A 287 10.65 12.44 -13.50
CA GLU A 287 11.40 13.70 -13.58
C GLU A 287 11.10 14.61 -12.39
N GLU A 288 9.83 14.78 -12.02
CA GLU A 288 9.43 15.59 -10.87
C GLU A 288 10.00 15.06 -9.55
N ILE A 289 10.00 13.73 -9.36
CA ILE A 289 10.60 13.11 -8.17
C ILE A 289 12.11 13.35 -8.16
N LEU A 290 12.79 13.10 -9.28
CA LEU A 290 14.23 13.26 -9.42
C LEU A 290 14.66 14.71 -9.13
N ASP A 291 13.97 15.68 -9.71
CA ASP A 291 14.25 17.10 -9.50
C ASP A 291 14.01 17.53 -8.05
N TYR A 292 12.97 17.00 -7.41
CA TYR A 292 12.72 17.29 -5.99
C TYR A 292 13.83 16.70 -5.11
N ILE A 293 14.28 15.48 -5.38
CA ILE A 293 15.43 14.87 -4.68
C ILE A 293 16.67 15.73 -4.91
N LYS A 294 17.07 16.00 -6.15
CA LYS A 294 18.26 16.80 -6.48
C LYS A 294 18.28 18.15 -5.77
N ARG A 295 17.18 18.91 -5.82
CA ARG A 295 17.08 20.23 -5.15
C ARG A 295 17.31 20.15 -3.64
N ASN A 296 16.83 19.10 -2.99
CA ASN A 296 17.00 18.91 -1.55
C ASN A 296 18.37 18.36 -1.13
N PHE A 297 19.23 17.98 -2.10
CA PHE A 297 20.58 17.46 -1.86
C PHE A 297 21.70 18.36 -2.40
N HIS A 298 21.44 19.19 -3.42
CA HIS A 298 22.40 20.17 -3.94
C HIS A 298 22.71 21.33 -2.98
N PHE A 299 21.82 21.62 -2.02
CA PHE A 299 22.00 22.73 -1.07
C PHE A 299 23.13 22.54 -0.03
N PHE A 300 23.85 21.41 -0.02
CA PHE A 300 24.79 21.06 1.06
C PHE A 300 26.17 20.56 0.60
N ARG A 301 26.59 20.87 -0.63
CA ARG A 301 28.02 20.81 -0.99
C ARG A 301 28.67 22.15 -0.64
N TRP A 302 29.11 22.29 0.60
CA TRP A 302 30.10 23.29 1.05
C TRP A 302 31.29 22.57 1.66
#